data_AF-A0A1G4JD08-F1
#
_entry.id   AF-A0A1G4JD08-F1
#
_cell.length_a   1.000
_cell.length_b   1.000
_cell.length_c   1.000
_cell.angle_alpha   90.00
_cell.angle_beta   90.00
_cell.angle_gamma   90.00
#
_symmetry.space_group_name_H-M   'P 1'
#
loop_
_entity.id
_entity.type
_entity.pdbx_description
1 polymer ?
#
loop_
_entity_poly.entity_id
_entity_poly.type
_entity_poly.pdbx_seq_one_letter_code
_entity_poly.pdbx_strand_id
1 'polypeptide(L)'
;MLRQAFRRASTLPPNALKPAFGPGDKAAAKAFKESLENSQHHAKDTSGLWKKISFFVAAPAITLAAINTYFIEAEHAEHRKHLKHVPDSEWPTPYEFQNIRSKPFFWGDGDKTLFWNPVVNRHIQDE
;
A
#
# COMPACT_ATOMS: atom_id res chain seq x y z
N MET A 1 -56.55 47.08 3.04
CA MET A 1 -57.30 45.92 3.59
C MET A 1 -57.32 44.78 2.59
N LEU A 2 -56.92 43.60 3.05
CA LEU A 2 -57.12 42.24 2.51
C LEU A 2 -57.24 42.07 0.98
N ARG A 3 -56.13 41.78 0.29
CA ARG A 3 -56.16 40.97 -0.93
C ARG A 3 -55.76 39.54 -0.59
N GLN A 4 -56.79 38.73 -0.40
CA GLN A 4 -56.80 37.28 -0.69
C GLN A 4 -55.85 36.42 0.14
N ALA A 5 -56.15 36.34 1.44
CA ALA A 5 -55.88 35.17 2.24
C ALA A 5 -56.80 34.00 1.78
N PHE A 6 -56.44 33.32 0.69
CA PHE A 6 -56.91 31.96 0.43
C PHE A 6 -55.71 31.18 -0.10
N ARG A 7 -55.01 30.52 0.83
CA ARG A 7 -54.06 29.46 0.50
C ARG A 7 -54.82 28.44 -0.36
N ARG A 8 -54.56 28.43 -1.67
CA ARG A 8 -54.95 27.29 -2.52
C ARG A 8 -54.23 26.09 -1.90
N ALA A 9 -54.97 25.19 -1.24
CA ALA A 9 -54.44 23.89 -0.91
C ALA A 9 -53.88 23.30 -2.22
N SER A 10 -52.58 23.08 -2.29
CA SER A 10 -51.93 22.52 -3.47
C SER A 10 -52.51 21.14 -3.71
N THR A 11 -53.44 21.03 -4.66
CA THR A 11 -54.02 19.74 -5.02
C THR A 11 -52.97 18.95 -5.78
N LEU A 12 -52.68 17.73 -5.33
CA LEU A 12 -51.77 16.83 -6.01
C LEU A 12 -52.24 16.59 -7.46
N PRO A 13 -51.31 16.49 -8.45
CA PRO A 13 -51.69 16.16 -9.81
C PRO A 13 -52.37 14.79 -9.86
N PRO A 14 -53.26 14.53 -10.84
CA PRO A 14 -54.17 13.39 -10.84
C PRO A 14 -53.50 12.01 -10.81
N ASN A 15 -52.20 11.94 -11.12
CA ASN A 15 -51.41 10.70 -11.12
C ASN A 15 -50.35 10.64 -9.99
N ALA A 16 -50.31 11.62 -9.09
CA ALA A 16 -49.27 11.73 -8.05
C ALA A 16 -49.17 10.50 -7.14
N LEU A 17 -50.29 9.81 -6.91
CA LEU A 17 -50.38 8.65 -6.03
C LEU A 17 -50.50 7.33 -6.79
N LYS A 18 -50.36 7.35 -8.13
CA LYS A 18 -50.37 6.12 -8.92
C LYS A 18 -49.03 5.38 -8.72
N PRO A 19 -49.04 4.04 -8.62
CA PRO A 19 -47.81 3.27 -8.54
C PRO A 19 -46.88 3.58 -9.72
N ALA A 20 -45.62 3.92 -9.43
CA ALA A 20 -44.62 4.23 -10.44
C ALA A 20 -44.10 2.98 -11.16
N PHE A 21 -44.17 1.82 -10.50
CA PHE A 21 -43.72 0.53 -11.01
C PHE A 21 -44.86 -0.49 -10.99
N GLY A 22 -44.84 -1.41 -11.95
CA GLY A 22 -45.75 -2.56 -11.99
C GLY A 22 -45.47 -3.56 -10.86
N PRO A 23 -46.23 -4.68 -10.81
CA PRO A 23 -45.94 -5.75 -9.86
C PRO A 23 -44.52 -6.28 -10.13
N GLY A 24 -43.62 -6.14 -9.16
CA GLY A 24 -42.24 -6.59 -9.30
C GLY A 24 -42.14 -8.10 -9.52
N ASP A 25 -41.10 -8.53 -10.24
CA ASP A 25 -40.82 -9.96 -10.46
C ASP A 25 -40.34 -10.62 -9.15
N LYS A 26 -41.26 -11.35 -8.52
CA LYS A 26 -41.01 -12.05 -7.26
C LYS A 26 -40.02 -13.21 -7.42
N ALA A 27 -39.97 -13.85 -8.59
CA ALA A 27 -39.05 -14.95 -8.85
C ALA A 27 -37.62 -14.43 -8.97
N ALA A 28 -37.41 -13.36 -9.75
CA ALA A 28 -36.12 -12.68 -9.84
C ALA A 28 -35.66 -12.14 -8.48
N ALA A 29 -36.58 -11.54 -7.70
CA ALA A 29 -36.26 -11.06 -6.36
C ALA A 29 -35.87 -12.18 -5.38
N LYS A 30 -36.51 -13.36 -5.47
CA LYS A 30 -36.15 -14.54 -4.67
C LYS A 30 -34.77 -15.07 -5.07
N ALA A 31 -34.53 -15.25 -6.36
CA ALA A 31 -33.24 -15.71 -6.88
C ALA A 31 -32.10 -14.76 -6.47
N PHE A 32 -32.33 -13.45 -6.51
CA PHE A 32 -31.35 -12.47 -6.05
C PHE A 32 -31.06 -12.62 -4.55
N LYS A 33 -32.08 -12.76 -3.70
CA LYS A 33 -31.89 -12.98 -2.26
C LYS A 33 -31.12 -14.27 -1.98
N GLU A 34 -31.46 -15.36 -2.64
CA GLU A 34 -30.75 -16.65 -2.53
C GLU A 34 -29.28 -16.51 -2.99
N SER A 35 -29.01 -15.75 -4.05
CA SER A 35 -27.64 -15.50 -4.51
C SER A 35 -26.78 -14.74 -3.49
N LEU A 36 -27.39 -13.81 -2.73
CA LEU A 36 -26.70 -13.08 -1.66
C LEU A 36 -26.37 -14.00 -0.50
N GLU A 37 -27.32 -14.83 -0.07
CA GLU A 37 -27.11 -15.81 1.00
C GLU A 37 -26.02 -16.83 0.62
N ASN A 38 -26.06 -17.34 -0.62
CA ASN A 38 -25.03 -18.22 -1.16
C ASN A 38 -23.65 -17.55 -1.19
N SER A 39 -23.59 -16.29 -1.61
CA SER A 39 -22.34 -15.51 -1.63
C SER A 39 -21.77 -15.32 -0.23
N GLN A 40 -22.62 -15.02 0.75
CA GLN A 40 -22.21 -14.88 2.16
C GLN A 40 -21.69 -16.20 2.73
N HIS A 41 -22.38 -17.31 2.46
CA HIS A 41 -21.93 -18.64 2.88
C HIS A 41 -20.56 -18.98 2.27
N HIS A 42 -20.43 -18.84 0.95
CA HIS A 42 -19.18 -19.10 0.24
C HIS A 42 -18.03 -18.20 0.74
N ALA A 43 -18.30 -16.92 1.00
CA ALA A 43 -17.31 -15.99 1.54
C ALA A 43 -16.83 -16.40 2.94
N LYS A 44 -17.73 -16.89 3.81
CA LYS A 44 -17.39 -17.38 5.14
C LYS A 44 -16.41 -18.55 5.07
N ASP A 45 -16.69 -19.54 4.21
CA ASP A 45 -15.83 -20.71 4.04
C ASP A 45 -14.49 -20.35 3.42
N THR A 46 -14.52 -19.50 2.39
CA THR A 46 -13.31 -19.00 1.71
C THR A 46 -12.42 -18.20 2.66
N SER A 47 -12.99 -17.34 3.50
CA SER A 47 -12.24 -16.60 4.52
C SER A 47 -11.57 -17.53 5.52
N GLY A 48 -12.28 -18.58 5.96
CA GLY A 48 -11.73 -19.62 6.83
C GLY A 48 -10.56 -20.38 6.20
N LEU A 49 -10.67 -20.73 4.91
CA LEU A 49 -9.59 -21.36 4.15
C LEU A 49 -8.35 -20.45 4.07
N TRP A 50 -8.51 -19.19 3.65
CA TRP A 50 -7.39 -18.27 3.51
C TRP A 50 -6.73 -17.95 4.84
N LYS A 51 -7.50 -17.82 5.93
CA LYS A 51 -6.95 -17.68 7.28
C LYS A 51 -6.01 -18.85 7.63
N LYS A 52 -6.42 -20.08 7.32
CA LYS A 52 -5.58 -21.27 7.53
C LYS A 52 -4.31 -21.21 6.69
N ILE A 53 -4.41 -20.86 5.40
CA ILE A 53 -3.22 -20.73 4.53
C ILE A 53 -2.27 -19.66 5.07
N SER A 54 -2.77 -18.50 5.50
CA SER A 54 -1.94 -17.44 6.08
C SER A 54 -1.17 -17.93 7.32
N PHE A 55 -1.81 -18.65 8.23
CA PHE A 55 -1.16 -19.11 9.46
C PHE A 55 -0.31 -20.38 9.30
N PHE A 56 -0.71 -21.32 8.44
CA PHE A 56 -0.04 -22.61 8.31
C PHE A 56 0.96 -22.67 7.15
N VAL A 57 0.93 -21.70 6.24
CA VAL A 57 1.87 -21.63 5.11
C VAL A 57 2.67 -20.34 5.14
N ALA A 58 2.00 -19.18 5.09
CA ALA A 58 2.71 -17.91 4.97
C ALA A 58 3.54 -17.57 6.23
N ALA A 59 2.97 -17.75 7.43
CA ALA A 59 3.71 -17.46 8.67
C ALA A 59 4.96 -18.35 8.84
N PRO A 60 4.92 -19.69 8.64
CA PRO A 60 6.13 -20.51 8.63
C PRO A 60 7.13 -20.11 7.55
N ALA A 61 6.68 -19.82 6.32
CA ALA A 61 7.56 -19.41 5.24
C ALA A 61 8.30 -18.10 5.57
N ILE A 62 7.58 -17.10 6.09
CA ILE A 62 8.18 -15.83 6.54
C ILE A 62 9.15 -16.08 7.70
N THR A 63 8.81 -16.96 8.64
CA THR A 63 9.69 -17.28 9.78
C THR A 63 11.01 -17.85 9.30
N LEU A 64 10.98 -18.81 8.37
CA LEU A 64 12.19 -19.41 7.79
C LEU A 64 13.01 -18.38 7.02
N ALA A 65 12.36 -17.54 6.19
CA ALA A 65 13.04 -16.47 5.46
C ALA A 65 13.66 -15.43 6.39
N ALA A 66 12.99 -15.08 7.49
CA ALA A 66 13.49 -14.15 8.49
C ALA A 66 14.73 -14.69 9.21
N ILE A 67 14.73 -15.98 9.59
CA ILE A 67 15.91 -16.63 10.19
C ILE A 67 17.09 -16.61 9.22
N ASN A 68 16.87 -16.97 7.96
CA ASN A 68 17.93 -16.93 6.95
C ASN A 68 18.49 -15.51 6.74
N THR A 69 17.59 -14.53 6.58
CA THR A 69 17.97 -13.12 6.38
C THR A 69 18.71 -12.59 7.60
N TYR A 70 18.31 -12.97 8.82
CA TYR A 70 18.98 -12.55 10.05
C TYR A 70 20.44 -12.98 10.09
N PHE A 71 20.75 -14.23 9.73
CA PHE A 71 22.14 -14.71 9.72
C PHE A 71 22.98 -13.99 8.66
N ILE A 72 22.46 -13.84 7.44
CA ILE A 72 23.17 -13.12 6.37
C ILE A 72 23.39 -11.65 6.75
N GLU A 73 22.38 -11.00 7.33
CA GLU A 73 22.49 -9.60 7.72
C GLU A 73 23.43 -9.39 8.91
N ALA A 74 23.57 -10.37 9.80
CA ALA A 74 24.59 -10.34 10.85
C ALA A 74 26.01 -10.35 10.26
N GLU A 75 26.27 -11.19 9.25
CA GLU A 75 27.54 -11.19 8.52
C GLU A 75 27.78 -9.87 7.79
N HIS A 76 26.77 -9.32 7.11
CA HIS A 76 26.86 -8.00 6.49
C HIS A 76 27.12 -6.89 7.51
N ALA A 77 26.53 -6.97 8.70
CA ALA A 77 26.76 -6.00 9.78
C ALA A 77 28.22 -6.02 10.25
N GLU A 78 28.81 -7.20 10.44
CA GLU A 78 30.24 -7.33 10.77
C GLU A 78 31.14 -6.84 9.64
N HIS A 79 30.82 -7.15 8.37
CA HIS A 79 31.56 -6.61 7.23
C HIS A 79 31.52 -5.08 7.20
N ARG A 80 30.36 -4.45 7.41
CA ARG A 80 30.26 -2.98 7.50
C ARG A 80 31.06 -2.40 8.68
N LYS A 81 31.13 -3.11 9.82
CA LYS A 81 32.01 -2.71 10.93
C LYS A 81 33.48 -2.77 10.52
N HIS A 82 33.92 -3.80 9.80
CA HIS A 82 35.29 -3.86 9.30
C HIS A 82 35.58 -2.71 8.33
N LEU A 83 34.72 -2.49 7.33
CA LEU A 83 34.88 -1.41 6.35
C LEU A 83 35.03 -0.04 7.01
N LYS A 84 34.30 0.22 8.10
CA LYS A 84 34.38 1.49 8.84
C LYS A 84 35.81 1.83 9.31
N HIS A 85 36.66 0.84 9.55
CA HIS A 85 38.04 1.03 10.01
C HIS A 85 39.07 1.07 8.87
N VAL A 86 38.67 0.78 7.63
CA VAL A 86 39.54 0.91 6.45
C VAL A 86 39.79 2.40 6.20
N PRO A 87 41.05 2.86 6.16
CA PRO A 87 41.37 4.26 5.88
C PRO A 87 41.06 4.60 4.42
N ASP A 88 40.73 5.87 4.15
CA ASP A 88 40.38 6.33 2.80
C ASP A 88 41.54 6.16 1.80
N SER A 89 42.80 6.18 2.27
CA SER A 89 43.98 5.91 1.45
C SER A 89 44.07 4.48 0.90
N GLU A 90 43.39 3.53 1.54
CA GLU A 90 43.32 2.12 1.11
C GLU A 90 41.99 1.82 0.40
N TRP A 91 41.08 2.78 0.32
CA TRP A 91 39.82 2.61 -0.39
C TRP A 91 40.09 2.56 -1.90
N PRO A 92 39.46 1.63 -2.64
CA PRO A 92 39.65 1.56 -4.09
C PRO A 92 39.27 2.88 -4.77
N THR A 93 40.16 3.40 -5.63
CA THR A 93 39.87 4.58 -6.44
C THR A 93 38.62 4.32 -7.31
N PRO A 94 37.59 5.19 -7.26
CA PRO A 94 36.37 4.98 -8.02
C PRO A 94 36.62 5.13 -9.52
N TYR A 95 35.91 4.36 -10.34
CA TYR A 95 35.91 4.56 -11.79
C TYR A 95 35.24 5.90 -12.14
N GLU A 96 35.58 6.48 -13.30
CA GLU A 96 35.08 7.80 -13.76
C GLU A 96 33.55 7.92 -13.79
N PHE A 97 32.84 6.80 -14.00
CA PHE A 97 31.38 6.80 -14.04
C PHE A 97 30.73 6.68 -12.65
N GLN A 98 31.50 6.39 -11.61
CA GLN A 98 31.03 6.32 -10.23
C GLN A 98 31.10 7.71 -9.58
N ASN A 99 30.18 7.99 -8.66
CA ASN A 99 30.15 9.25 -7.91
C ASN A 99 30.16 10.55 -8.74
N ILE A 100 29.71 10.52 -10.01
CA ILE A 100 29.62 11.73 -10.85
C ILE A 100 28.82 12.85 -10.14
N ARG A 101 29.34 14.08 -10.20
CA ARG A 101 28.65 15.31 -9.80
C ARG A 101 28.79 16.39 -10.87
N SER A 102 27.81 16.50 -11.77
CA SER A 102 27.78 17.60 -12.76
C SER A 102 27.42 18.95 -12.14
N LYS A 103 26.60 18.92 -11.08
CA LYS A 103 26.25 20.07 -10.23
C LYS A 103 26.10 19.55 -8.79
N PRO A 104 26.53 20.30 -7.77
CA PRO A 104 26.27 19.93 -6.38
C PRO A 104 24.77 19.80 -6.11
N PHE A 105 24.40 18.88 -5.22
CA PHE A 105 23.05 18.83 -4.67
C PHE A 105 22.71 20.16 -3.98
N PHE A 106 21.43 20.50 -3.95
CA PHE A 106 20.97 21.78 -3.38
C PHE A 106 20.79 21.73 -1.85
N TRP A 107 21.21 20.64 -1.20
CA TRP A 107 21.12 20.45 0.25
C TRP A 107 22.45 19.97 0.82
N GLY A 108 22.59 20.08 2.14
CA GLY A 108 23.77 19.61 2.87
C GLY A 108 25.04 20.29 2.38
N ASP A 109 26.07 19.50 2.14
CA ASP A 109 27.36 19.92 1.55
C ASP A 109 27.38 19.85 0.02
N GLY A 110 26.25 19.49 -0.60
CA GLY A 110 26.14 19.34 -2.04
C GLY A 110 26.66 18.01 -2.61
N ASP A 111 27.12 17.08 -1.78
CA ASP A 111 27.69 15.82 -2.27
C ASP A 111 26.89 14.56 -1.90
N LYS A 112 26.26 14.55 -0.72
CA LYS A 112 25.61 13.35 -0.18
C LYS A 112 24.16 13.21 -0.62
N THR A 113 23.78 12.01 -1.08
CA THR A 113 22.40 11.65 -1.43
C THR A 113 21.51 11.46 -0.19
N LEU A 114 20.19 11.33 -0.37
CA LEU A 114 19.24 11.15 0.73
C LEU A 114 19.53 9.91 1.60
N PHE A 115 19.97 8.82 0.97
CA PHE A 115 20.32 7.56 1.65
C PHE A 115 21.83 7.30 1.57
N TRP A 116 22.62 8.34 1.82
CA TRP A 116 24.08 8.24 1.86
C TRP A 116 24.56 7.61 3.17
N ASN A 117 25.26 6.48 3.08
CA ASN A 117 25.95 5.88 4.21
C ASN A 117 27.47 6.06 4.04
N PRO A 118 28.15 6.87 4.87
CA PRO A 118 29.57 7.17 4.70
C PRO A 118 30.49 5.95 4.88
N VAL A 119 30.00 4.84 5.42
CA VAL A 119 30.80 3.61 5.55
C VAL A 119 30.95 2.90 4.20
N VAL A 120 29.88 2.88 3.39
CA VAL A 120 29.83 2.10 2.13
C VAL A 120 29.81 2.98 0.87
N ASN A 121 29.35 4.23 1.01
CA ASN A 121 29.33 5.22 -0.05
C ASN A 121 30.35 6.28 0.36
N ARG A 122 31.58 6.17 -0.14
CA ARG A 122 32.62 7.17 0.06
C ARG A 122 32.85 7.89 -1.26
N HIS A 123 32.95 9.22 -1.19
CA HIS A 123 33.37 10.03 -2.32
C HIS A 123 34.75 10.61 -1.95
N ILE A 124 35.77 9.83 -2.25
CA ILE A 124 37.16 10.21 -2.01
C ILE A 124 37.62 10.90 -3.28
N GLN A 125 38.00 12.16 -3.14
CA GLN A 125 38.57 12.95 -4.22
C GLN A 125 40.08 12.86 -4.08
N ASP A 126 40.76 12.49 -5.15
CA ASP A 126 42.22 12.58 -5.20
C ASP A 126 42.58 14.07 -5.09
N GLU A 127 43.41 14.44 -4.10
CA GLU A 127 44.00 15.79 -4.01
C GLU A 127 44.95 16.07 -5.17
#